data_AF-A0A4U8U6Y6-F1
#
_entry.id   AF-A0A4U8U6Y6-F1
#
_cell.length_a   1.000
_cell.length_b   1.000
_cell.length_c   1.000
_cell.angle_alpha   90.00
_cell.angle_beta   90.00
_cell.angle_gamma   90.00
#
_symmetry.space_group_name_H-M   'P 1'
#
loop_
_entity.id
_entity.type
_entity.pdbx_description
1 polymer ?
#
loop_
_entity_poly.entity_id
_entity_poly.type
_entity_poly.pdbx_seq_one_letter_code
_entity_poly.pdbx_strand_id
1 'polypeptide(L)'
;MPLFSTAAFSVTLQDMLADIDTYITPSSHACFIHGDFCFSNIMFDFRSNRIKTYDPRGIDFSDTITPYGDKRYDYAKIFHSLVGLYDFIIAGFYKCEISKSHIYFDIQEPSIVSSLQQYFIELFCPQNAAEIYAITIHLFLSALPLHADNPKRQDALFANAFRLYKQFKTLYPNSLNTNKKGKI
;
A
#
# COMPACT_ATOMS: atom_id res chain seq x y z
N MET A 1 11.47 -4.29 -33.34
CA MET A 1 11.47 -3.13 -32.44
C MET A 1 10.13 -2.41 -32.55
N PRO A 2 9.53 -2.07 -31.41
CA PRO A 2 9.15 -0.69 -31.19
C PRO A 2 9.89 -0.16 -29.95
N LEU A 3 10.59 0.97 -30.12
CA LEU A 3 11.01 1.82 -29.03
C LEU A 3 9.75 2.52 -28.48
N PHE A 4 9.16 1.96 -27.43
CA PHE A 4 8.41 2.78 -26.50
C PHE A 4 9.43 3.37 -25.52
N SER A 5 9.86 4.60 -25.80
CA SER A 5 10.50 5.43 -24.78
C SER A 5 9.44 5.77 -23.73
N THR A 6 9.23 4.88 -22.76
CA THR A 6 8.58 5.27 -21.51
C THR A 6 9.55 6.22 -20.82
N ALA A 7 9.20 7.50 -20.70
CA ALA A 7 10.00 8.44 -19.92
C ALA A 7 10.35 7.80 -18.57
N ALA A 8 11.64 7.76 -18.24
CA ALA A 8 12.10 7.18 -16.99
C ALA A 8 11.46 7.97 -15.84
N PHE A 9 10.71 7.29 -14.99
CA PHE A 9 10.11 7.89 -13.80
C PHE A 9 11.23 8.14 -12.78
N SER A 10 11.45 9.40 -12.40
CA SER A 10 12.51 9.81 -11.49
C SER A 10 11.92 10.60 -10.33
N VAL A 11 12.18 10.15 -9.10
CA VAL A 11 11.75 10.81 -7.88
C VAL A 11 12.70 10.44 -6.74
N THR A 12 12.93 11.36 -5.80
CA THR A 12 13.63 11.04 -4.55
C THR A 12 12.67 10.48 -3.51
N LEU A 13 13.18 9.75 -2.51
CA LEU A 13 12.34 9.31 -1.39
C LEU A 13 11.71 10.51 -0.67
N GLN A 14 12.46 11.60 -0.51
CA GLN A 14 11.98 12.81 0.16
C GLN A 14 10.83 13.47 -0.61
N ASP A 15 10.94 13.61 -1.92
CA ASP A 15 9.88 14.19 -2.76
C ASP A 15 8.62 13.30 -2.76
N MET A 16 8.81 11.98 -2.80
CA MET A 16 7.71 11.02 -2.68
C MET A 16 6.96 11.21 -1.36
N LEU A 17 7.68 11.21 -0.23
CA LEU A 17 7.08 11.36 1.10
C LEU A 17 6.35 12.70 1.23
N ALA A 18 6.98 13.79 0.80
CA ALA A 18 6.37 15.11 0.83
C ALA A 18 5.10 15.21 -0.02
N ASP A 19 5.02 14.51 -1.16
CA ASP A 19 3.81 14.47 -1.98
C ASP A 19 2.70 13.64 -1.32
N ILE A 20 2.98 12.38 -0.93
CA ILE A 20 1.96 11.47 -0.40
C ILE A 20 1.41 11.93 0.96
N ASP A 21 2.19 12.63 1.77
CA ASP A 21 1.74 13.23 3.03
C ASP A 21 0.58 14.21 2.81
N THR A 22 0.53 14.90 1.66
CA THR A 22 -0.56 15.84 1.34
C THR A 22 -1.92 15.16 1.11
N TYR A 23 -1.93 13.85 0.90
CA TYR A 23 -3.15 13.07 0.68
C TYR A 23 -3.70 12.45 1.97
N ILE A 24 -2.95 12.51 3.08
CA ILE A 24 -3.35 11.92 4.35
C ILE A 24 -3.95 13.00 5.23
N THR A 25 -5.25 12.88 5.48
CA THR A 25 -5.97 13.79 6.36
C THR A 25 -5.90 13.30 7.81
N PRO A 26 -5.61 14.18 8.79
CA PRO A 26 -5.74 13.81 10.20
C PRO A 26 -7.17 13.35 10.51
N SER A 27 -7.29 12.22 11.20
CA SER A 27 -8.57 11.69 11.69
C SER A 27 -8.49 11.51 13.19
N SER A 28 -9.56 11.92 13.88
CA SER A 28 -9.77 11.65 15.31
C SER A 28 -10.78 10.53 15.55
N HIS A 29 -11.30 9.91 14.48
CA HIS A 29 -12.27 8.84 14.58
C HIS A 29 -11.59 7.50 14.80
N ALA A 30 -11.75 6.95 16.01
CA ALA A 30 -11.37 5.58 16.32
C ALA A 30 -12.59 4.65 16.22
N CYS A 31 -12.36 3.47 15.66
CA CYS A 31 -13.35 2.39 15.56
C CYS A 31 -12.67 1.05 15.81
N PHE A 32 -13.45 -0.02 15.91
CA PHE A 32 -12.90 -1.36 16.05
C PHE A 32 -12.11 -1.74 14.78
N ILE A 33 -10.85 -2.14 14.96
CA ILE A 33 -9.94 -2.57 13.90
C ILE A 33 -9.30 -3.92 14.24
N HIS A 34 -8.83 -4.62 13.21
CA HIS A 34 -8.01 -5.81 13.34
C HIS A 34 -6.58 -5.45 13.72
N GLY A 35 -6.00 -4.39 13.14
CA GLY A 35 -4.62 -3.95 13.39
C GLY A 35 -3.55 -4.75 12.64
N ASP A 36 -3.93 -5.82 11.95
CA ASP A 36 -3.06 -6.50 10.98
C ASP A 36 -3.91 -7.22 9.90
N PHE A 37 -4.76 -6.45 9.24
CA PHE A 37 -5.80 -6.98 8.34
C PHE A 37 -5.27 -7.34 6.93
N CYS A 38 -4.20 -8.14 6.88
CA CYS A 38 -3.56 -8.60 5.65
C CYS A 38 -4.12 -9.96 5.19
N PHE A 39 -3.88 -10.35 3.93
CA PHE A 39 -4.42 -11.60 3.38
C PHE A 39 -3.94 -12.85 4.10
N SER A 40 -2.70 -12.87 4.59
CA SER A 40 -2.19 -14.00 5.40
C SER A 40 -3.01 -14.22 6.67
N ASN A 41 -3.73 -13.20 7.15
CA ASN A 41 -4.56 -13.21 8.36
C ASN A 41 -6.07 -13.42 8.06
N ILE A 42 -6.42 -13.75 6.81
CA ILE A 42 -7.80 -13.94 6.35
C ILE A 42 -7.95 -15.33 5.71
N MET A 43 -8.88 -16.14 6.21
CA MET A 43 -9.28 -17.42 5.62
C MET A 43 -10.72 -17.38 5.14
N PHE A 44 -10.97 -18.02 4.00
CA PHE A 44 -12.30 -18.26 3.50
C PHE A 44 -12.71 -19.72 3.76
N ASP A 45 -13.76 -19.91 4.55
CA ASP A 45 -14.37 -21.22 4.80
C ASP A 45 -15.47 -21.48 3.76
N PHE A 46 -15.11 -22.27 2.74
CA PHE A 46 -16.02 -22.65 1.65
C PHE A 46 -17.28 -23.39 2.13
N ARG A 47 -17.22 -24.14 3.24
CA ARG A 47 -18.35 -24.93 3.72
C ARG A 47 -19.42 -24.06 4.36
N SER A 48 -18.99 -23.07 5.14
CA SER A 48 -19.90 -22.15 5.82
C SER A 48 -20.15 -20.86 5.04
N ASN A 49 -19.44 -20.66 3.93
CA ASN A 49 -19.43 -19.41 3.15
C ASN A 49 -19.11 -18.19 4.04
N ARG A 50 -18.07 -18.32 4.88
CA ARG A 50 -17.67 -17.29 5.84
C ARG A 50 -16.21 -16.92 5.69
N ILE A 51 -15.94 -15.63 5.89
CA ILE A 51 -14.60 -15.12 6.10
C ILE A 51 -14.28 -15.23 7.58
N LYS A 52 -13.10 -15.77 7.92
CA LYS A 52 -12.56 -15.88 9.28
C LYS A 52 -11.23 -15.15 9.32
N THR A 53 -10.99 -14.41 10.39
CA THR A 53 -9.80 -13.57 10.57
C THR A 53 -9.09 -14.00 11.86
N TYR A 54 -7.78 -13.84 11.92
CA TYR A 54 -6.96 -14.29 13.05
C TYR A 54 -5.76 -13.36 13.25
N ASP A 55 -5.17 -13.43 14.45
CA ASP A 55 -4.04 -12.58 14.86
C ASP A 55 -4.36 -11.06 14.83
N PRO A 56 -5.41 -10.59 15.54
CA PRO A 56 -5.65 -9.16 15.69
C PRO A 56 -4.55 -8.51 16.53
N ARG A 57 -3.96 -7.42 16.02
CA ARG A 57 -2.81 -6.71 16.60
C ARG A 57 -3.06 -5.20 16.68
N GLY A 58 -4.16 -4.81 17.30
CA GLY A 58 -4.44 -3.40 17.56
C GLY A 58 -3.53 -2.85 18.67
N ILE A 59 -2.73 -1.84 18.35
CA ILE A 59 -1.84 -1.12 19.28
C ILE A 59 -2.00 0.39 18.99
N ASP A 60 -2.07 1.22 20.02
CA ASP A 60 -2.09 2.68 19.86
C ASP A 60 -0.68 3.31 19.84
N PHE A 61 -0.61 4.63 19.68
CA PHE A 61 0.65 5.38 19.66
C PHE A 61 1.43 5.35 20.99
N SER A 62 0.84 4.81 22.05
CA SER A 62 1.49 4.63 23.37
C SER A 62 1.91 3.19 23.63
N ASP A 63 1.97 2.35 22.59
CA ASP A 63 2.20 0.91 22.66
C ASP A 63 1.16 0.16 23.53
N THR A 64 -0.01 0.76 23.77
CA THR A 64 -1.09 0.11 24.50
C THR A 64 -1.90 -0.75 23.54
N ILE A 65 -2.08 -2.03 23.89
CA ILE A 65 -2.94 -2.94 23.13
C ILE A 65 -4.37 -2.44 23.22
N THR A 66 -4.95 -2.07 22.07
CA THR A 66 -6.32 -1.59 21.98
C THR A 66 -6.95 -2.07 20.68
N PRO A 67 -8.22 -2.51 20.70
CA PRO A 67 -8.93 -2.85 19.47
C PRO A 67 -9.39 -1.59 18.70
N TYR A 68 -9.16 -0.39 19.22
CA TYR A 68 -9.63 0.85 18.63
C TYR A 68 -8.53 1.57 17.86
N GLY A 69 -8.81 1.93 16.62
CA GLY A 69 -7.90 2.71 15.78
C GLY A 69 -8.58 3.24 14.52
N ASP A 70 -7.76 3.71 13.60
CA ASP A 70 -8.24 4.27 12.33
C ASP A 70 -8.57 3.16 11.34
N LYS A 71 -9.83 3.08 10.86
CA LYS A 71 -10.25 2.11 9.85
C LYS A 71 -9.41 2.14 8.57
N ARG A 72 -8.83 3.30 8.23
CA ARG A 72 -8.00 3.45 7.02
C ARG A 72 -6.75 2.58 7.10
N TYR A 73 -6.28 2.29 8.30
CA TYR A 73 -5.15 1.39 8.53
C TYR A 73 -5.47 -0.05 8.11
N ASP A 74 -6.63 -0.60 8.48
CA ASP A 74 -7.06 -1.94 8.04
C ASP A 74 -7.28 -1.98 6.52
N TYR A 75 -7.87 -0.93 5.94
CA TYR A 75 -7.97 -0.84 4.47
C TYR A 75 -6.60 -0.80 3.80
N ALA A 76 -5.65 -0.04 4.36
CA ALA A 76 -4.28 0.01 3.85
C ALA A 76 -3.56 -1.34 4.00
N LYS A 77 -3.85 -2.13 5.04
CA LYS A 77 -3.34 -3.51 5.18
C LYS A 77 -3.92 -4.48 4.15
N ILE A 78 -5.18 -4.33 3.76
CA ILE A 78 -5.72 -5.08 2.61
C ILE A 78 -5.07 -4.63 1.30
N PHE A 79 -4.95 -3.31 1.10
CA PHE A 79 -4.26 -2.75 -0.08
C PHE A 79 -2.82 -3.25 -0.15
N HIS A 80 -2.12 -3.33 0.98
CA HIS A 80 -0.77 -3.85 1.08
C HIS A 80 -0.64 -5.27 0.50
N SER A 81 -1.60 -6.15 0.79
CA SER A 81 -1.66 -7.49 0.19
C SER A 81 -2.08 -7.46 -1.29
N LEU A 82 -3.20 -6.81 -1.63
CA LEU A 82 -3.80 -6.91 -2.96
C LEU A 82 -3.15 -6.00 -4.02
N VAL A 83 -3.04 -4.71 -3.73
CA VAL A 83 -2.51 -3.68 -4.64
C VAL A 83 -0.99 -3.60 -4.51
N GLY A 84 -0.50 -3.69 -3.27
CA GLY A 84 0.90 -3.76 -2.91
C GLY A 84 1.57 -5.07 -3.31
N LEU A 85 0.79 -6.14 -3.55
CA LEU A 85 1.31 -7.46 -3.91
C LEU A 85 2.31 -7.99 -2.86
N TYR A 86 2.15 -7.60 -1.59
CA TYR A 86 3.07 -7.95 -0.51
C TYR A 86 3.30 -9.46 -0.42
N ASP A 87 2.23 -10.25 -0.48
CA ASP A 87 2.31 -11.71 -0.34
C ASP A 87 3.15 -12.35 -1.45
N PHE A 88 3.13 -11.80 -2.67
CA PHE A 88 4.01 -12.26 -3.76
C PHE A 88 5.48 -11.93 -3.49
N ILE A 89 5.76 -10.76 -2.90
CA ILE A 89 7.11 -10.37 -2.49
C ILE A 89 7.62 -11.31 -1.39
N ILE A 90 6.80 -11.59 -0.38
CA ILE A 90 7.15 -12.52 0.70
C ILE A 90 7.40 -13.94 0.17
N ALA A 91 6.62 -14.38 -0.82
CA ALA A 91 6.79 -15.68 -1.46
C ALA A 91 7.93 -15.73 -2.51
N GLY A 92 8.58 -14.61 -2.81
CA GLY A 92 9.73 -14.57 -3.74
C GLY A 92 9.35 -14.48 -5.22
N PHE A 93 8.10 -14.17 -5.56
CA PHE A 93 7.62 -14.02 -6.94
C PHE A 93 7.92 -12.63 -7.50
N TYR A 94 9.18 -12.24 -7.51
CA TYR A 94 9.62 -10.94 -8.00
C TYR A 94 11.04 -10.98 -8.57
N LYS A 95 11.38 -9.96 -9.36
CA LYS A 95 12.74 -9.62 -9.76
C LYS A 95 13.04 -8.22 -9.27
N CYS A 96 14.15 -8.05 -8.56
CA CYS A 96 14.57 -6.77 -8.01
C CYS A 96 16.08 -6.59 -8.22
N GLU A 97 16.45 -5.49 -8.87
CA GLU A 97 17.84 -5.06 -9.01
C GLU A 97 17.91 -3.55 -8.72
N ILE A 98 18.69 -3.18 -7.71
CA ILE A 98 18.94 -1.78 -7.35
C ILE A 98 20.40 -1.47 -7.64
N SER A 99 20.65 -0.47 -8.47
CA SER A 99 22.00 -0.02 -8.83
C SER A 99 22.05 1.51 -8.86
N LYS A 100 22.81 2.09 -7.92
CA LYS A 100 22.91 3.55 -7.73
C LYS A 100 21.53 4.17 -7.56
N SER A 101 21.08 4.96 -8.54
CA SER A 101 19.79 5.64 -8.58
C SER A 101 18.75 4.93 -9.47
N HIS A 102 19.00 3.69 -9.89
CA HIS A 102 18.12 2.93 -10.77
C HIS A 102 17.56 1.72 -10.03
N ILE A 103 16.25 1.53 -10.17
CA ILE A 103 15.50 0.41 -9.62
C ILE A 103 14.84 -0.31 -10.79
N TYR A 104 15.21 -1.57 -11.01
CA TYR A 104 14.45 -2.50 -11.83
C TYR A 104 13.65 -3.39 -10.89
N PHE A 105 12.33 -3.36 -11.02
CA PHE A 105 11.43 -4.13 -10.16
C PHE A 105 10.22 -4.60 -10.93
N ASP A 106 9.96 -5.90 -10.84
CA ASP A 106 8.89 -6.61 -11.52
C ASP A 106 8.34 -7.70 -10.59
N ILE A 107 7.02 -7.79 -10.47
CA ILE A 107 6.35 -8.83 -9.69
C ILE A 107 5.71 -9.80 -10.69
N GLN A 108 5.73 -11.08 -10.34
CA GLN A 108 5.15 -12.14 -11.16
C GLN A 108 3.77 -12.48 -10.63
N GLU A 109 2.77 -11.66 -10.95
CA GLU A 109 1.37 -11.92 -10.61
C GLU A 109 0.56 -12.54 -11.77
N PRO A 110 -0.47 -13.35 -11.48
CA PRO A 110 -1.44 -13.79 -12.48
C PRO A 110 -2.24 -12.62 -13.09
N SER A 111 -2.61 -12.73 -14.37
CA SER A 111 -3.33 -11.68 -15.10
C SER A 111 -4.68 -11.27 -14.48
N ILE A 112 -5.33 -12.18 -13.74
CA ILE A 112 -6.60 -11.88 -13.05
C ILE A 112 -6.44 -10.84 -11.94
N VAL A 113 -5.23 -10.70 -11.38
CA VAL A 113 -4.97 -9.83 -10.22
C VAL A 113 -5.28 -8.38 -10.55
N SER A 114 -4.96 -7.90 -11.76
CA SER A 114 -5.28 -6.52 -12.16
C SER A 114 -6.78 -6.24 -12.16
N SER A 115 -7.61 -7.21 -12.61
CA SER A 115 -9.08 -7.07 -12.56
C SER A 115 -9.61 -7.08 -11.14
N LEU A 116 -9.02 -7.90 -10.25
CA LEU A 116 -9.39 -7.95 -8.84
C LEU A 116 -9.01 -6.66 -8.10
N GLN A 117 -7.84 -6.10 -8.38
CA GLN A 117 -7.40 -4.82 -7.84
C GLN A 117 -8.37 -3.70 -8.21
N GLN A 118 -8.73 -3.59 -9.49
CA GLN A 118 -9.68 -2.57 -9.96
C GLN A 118 -11.05 -2.73 -9.29
N TYR A 119 -11.58 -3.96 -9.27
CA TYR A 119 -12.87 -4.25 -8.64
C TYR A 119 -12.88 -3.91 -7.14
N PHE A 120 -11.80 -4.25 -6.43
CA PHE A 120 -11.68 -3.95 -5.00
C PHE A 120 -11.64 -2.46 -4.72
N ILE A 121 -10.85 -1.70 -5.48
CA ILE A 121 -10.72 -0.24 -5.34
C ILE A 121 -12.08 0.45 -5.55
N GLU A 122 -12.80 0.06 -6.61
CA GLU A 122 -14.14 0.59 -6.93
C GLU A 122 -15.16 0.28 -5.84
N LEU A 123 -15.10 -0.91 -5.24
CA LEU A 123 -16.08 -1.35 -4.25
C LEU A 123 -15.82 -0.75 -2.86
N PHE A 124 -14.57 -0.73 -2.40
CA PHE A 124 -14.24 -0.44 -1.00
C PHE A 124 -13.63 0.94 -0.75
N CYS A 125 -13.02 1.56 -1.76
CA CYS A 125 -12.35 2.85 -1.60
C CYS A 125 -12.70 3.89 -2.68
N PRO A 126 -13.96 3.97 -3.16
CA PRO A 126 -14.28 4.79 -4.34
C PRO A 126 -13.97 6.29 -4.17
N GLN A 127 -13.98 6.80 -2.93
CA GLN A 127 -13.76 8.23 -2.64
C GLN A 127 -12.43 8.55 -1.95
N ASN A 128 -11.73 7.54 -1.42
CA ASN A 128 -10.53 7.72 -0.61
C ASN A 128 -9.35 6.83 -1.03
N ALA A 129 -9.43 6.17 -2.19
CA ALA A 129 -8.36 5.30 -2.68
C ALA A 129 -6.99 5.98 -2.74
N ALA A 130 -6.93 7.28 -3.08
CA ALA A 130 -5.68 8.04 -3.08
C ALA A 130 -5.03 8.10 -1.68
N GLU A 131 -5.83 8.37 -0.64
CA GLU A 131 -5.37 8.39 0.75
C GLU A 131 -4.93 6.99 1.21
N ILE A 132 -5.69 5.94 0.85
CA ILE A 132 -5.32 4.56 1.20
C ILE A 132 -4.03 4.13 0.49
N TYR A 133 -3.81 4.55 -0.76
CA TYR A 133 -2.54 4.35 -1.47
C TYR A 133 -1.37 5.00 -0.72
N ALA A 134 -1.53 6.26 -0.32
CA ALA A 134 -0.51 7.00 0.43
C ALA A 134 -0.16 6.26 1.73
N ILE A 135 -1.16 5.90 2.54
CA ILE A 135 -0.95 5.14 3.80
C ILE A 135 -0.26 3.79 3.50
N THR A 136 -0.65 3.10 2.43
CA THR A 136 -0.04 1.82 2.04
C THR A 136 1.44 1.98 1.68
N ILE A 137 1.82 3.06 0.98
CA ILE A 137 3.22 3.35 0.66
C ILE A 137 4.00 3.59 1.96
N HIS A 138 3.47 4.36 2.91
CA HIS A 138 4.08 4.51 4.23
C HIS A 138 4.24 3.17 4.95
N LEU A 139 3.27 2.25 4.85
CA LEU A 139 3.37 0.92 5.46
C LEU A 139 4.52 0.10 4.89
N PHE A 140 4.74 0.11 3.57
CA PHE A 140 5.90 -0.58 2.99
C PHE A 140 7.22 -0.02 3.51
N LEU A 141 7.33 1.30 3.61
CA LEU A 141 8.54 1.98 4.08
C LEU A 141 8.79 1.74 5.58
N SER A 142 7.74 1.77 6.40
CA SER A 142 7.85 1.52 7.84
C SER A 142 8.09 0.05 8.18
N ALA A 143 7.71 -0.88 7.30
CA ALA A 143 7.95 -2.31 7.47
C ALA A 143 9.39 -2.75 7.13
N LEU A 144 10.20 -1.91 6.47
CA LEU A 144 11.56 -2.28 6.06
C LEU A 144 12.44 -2.79 7.22
N PRO A 145 12.48 -2.14 8.40
CA PRO A 145 13.30 -2.62 9.52
C PRO A 145 12.89 -4.01 10.02
N LEU A 146 11.61 -4.38 9.89
CA LEU A 146 11.08 -5.68 10.31
C LEU A 146 11.54 -6.83 9.39
N HIS A 147 12.05 -6.52 8.20
CA HIS A 147 12.52 -7.47 7.20
C HIS A 147 14.04 -7.42 6.98
N ALA A 148 14.79 -6.86 7.95
CA ALA A 148 16.25 -6.79 7.89
C ALA A 148 16.95 -8.17 7.87
N ASP A 149 16.22 -9.24 8.19
CA ASP A 149 16.69 -10.63 8.12
C ASP A 149 16.98 -11.10 6.69
N ASN A 150 16.38 -10.47 5.68
CA ASN A 150 16.58 -10.81 4.28
C ASN A 150 16.75 -9.54 3.42
N PRO A 151 18.00 -9.13 3.14
CA PRO A 151 18.29 -7.92 2.37
C PRO A 151 17.63 -7.89 0.99
N LYS A 152 17.56 -9.04 0.29
CA LYS A 152 16.92 -9.11 -1.04
C LYS A 152 15.43 -8.82 -0.98
N ARG A 153 14.76 -9.25 0.10
CA ARG A 153 13.35 -8.98 0.34
C ARG A 153 13.15 -7.53 0.79
N GLN A 154 14.04 -7.01 1.62
CA GLN A 154 14.02 -5.61 2.03
C GLN A 154 14.15 -4.66 0.83
N ASP A 155 15.09 -4.94 -0.10
CA ASP A 155 15.24 -4.21 -1.37
C ASP A 155 13.96 -4.26 -2.21
N ALA A 156 13.31 -5.43 -2.28
CA ALA A 156 12.07 -5.60 -3.03
C ALA A 156 10.91 -4.80 -2.44
N LEU A 157 10.75 -4.81 -1.11
CA LEU A 157 9.75 -4.01 -0.40
C LEU A 157 10.00 -2.50 -0.61
N PHE A 158 11.27 -2.08 -0.57
CA PHE A 158 11.66 -0.70 -0.86
C PHE A 158 11.35 -0.32 -2.32
N ALA A 159 11.75 -1.14 -3.29
CA ALA A 159 11.45 -0.94 -4.70
C ALA A 159 9.94 -0.90 -4.99
N ASN A 160 9.16 -1.71 -4.28
CA ASN A 160 7.72 -1.75 -4.40
C ASN A 160 7.04 -0.44 -3.97
N ALA A 161 7.59 0.29 -3.00
CA ALA A 161 7.11 1.62 -2.64
C ALA A 161 7.19 2.59 -3.84
N PHE A 162 8.28 2.55 -4.62
CA PHE A 162 8.40 3.34 -5.86
C PHE A 162 7.47 2.86 -6.97
N ARG A 163 7.26 1.54 -7.11
CA ARG A 163 6.27 0.98 -8.05
C ARG A 163 4.88 1.52 -7.74
N LEU A 164 4.47 1.45 -6.47
CA LEU A 164 3.18 1.93 -5.99
C LEU A 164 3.05 3.45 -6.18
N TYR A 165 4.08 4.22 -5.87
CA TYR A 165 4.05 5.66 -6.07
C TYR A 165 3.94 6.05 -7.55
N LYS A 166 4.64 5.35 -8.46
CA LYS A 166 4.48 5.55 -9.91
C LYS A 166 3.05 5.26 -10.38
N GLN A 167 2.43 4.19 -9.88
CA GLN A 167 1.02 3.88 -10.15
C GLN A 167 0.10 4.96 -9.60
N PHE A 168 0.33 5.37 -8.35
CA PHE A 168 -0.40 6.44 -7.67
C PHE A 168 -0.39 7.75 -8.48
N LYS A 169 0.76 8.20 -8.99
CA LYS A 169 0.85 9.41 -9.83
C LYS A 169 0.14 9.28 -11.18
N THR A 170 0.05 8.07 -11.72
CA THR A 170 -0.68 7.81 -12.96
C THR A 170 -2.19 7.92 -12.73
N LEU A 171 -2.68 7.42 -11.60
CA LEU A 171 -4.09 7.43 -11.23
C LEU A 171 -4.55 8.78 -10.65
N TYR A 172 -3.69 9.46 -9.90
CA TYR A 172 -3.95 10.70 -9.18
C TYR A 172 -2.89 11.76 -9.53
N PRO A 173 -2.92 12.32 -10.76
CA PRO A 173 -1.87 13.22 -11.25
C PRO A 173 -1.88 14.60 -10.58
N ASN A 174 -3.02 15.03 -10.03
CA ASN A 174 -3.17 16.34 -9.40
C ASN A 174 -3.13 16.20 -7.88
N SER A 175 -2.12 16.80 -7.22
CA SER A 175 -2.25 17.19 -5.81
C SER A 175 -3.57 17.94 -5.65
N LEU A 176 -4.37 17.55 -4.65
CA LEU A 176 -5.63 18.20 -4.32
C LEU A 176 -5.54 19.71 -4.54
N ASN A 177 -6.39 20.23 -5.44
CA ASN A 177 -6.56 21.65 -5.68
C ASN A 177 -6.53 22.40 -4.35
N THR A 178 -5.59 23.33 -4.22
CA THR A 178 -5.65 24.46 -3.30
C THR A 178 -6.87 25.32 -3.66
N ASN A 179 -8.07 24.85 -3.32
CA ASN A 179 -9.32 25.59 -3.37
C ASN A 179 -10.13 25.31 -2.10
N LYS A 180 -9.54 25.65 -0.96
CA LYS A 180 -10.27 26.18 0.20
C LYS A 180 -9.74 27.58 0.54
N LYS A 181 -9.79 28.49 -0.43
CA LYS A 181 -10.04 29.92 -0.16
C LYS A 181 -11.44 30.21 -0.68
N GLY A 182 -12.40 30.29 0.24
CA GLY A 182 -13.75 30.74 -0.09
C GLY A 182 -14.78 30.41 0.98
N LYS A 183 -15.05 31.40 1.84
CA LYS A 183 -16.29 31.63 2.62
C LYS A 183 -16.64 30.52 3.62
N ILE A 184 -16.75 30.78 4.92
CA ILE A 184 -17.41 31.90 5.62
C ILE A 184 -16.60 32.24 6.86
#